data_AF-A0AAW9R628-F1
#
_entry.id   AF-A0AAW9R628-F1
#
_cell.length_a   1.000
_cell.length_b   1.000
_cell.length_c   1.000
_cell.angle_alpha   90.00
_cell.angle_beta   90.00
_cell.angle_gamma   90.00
#
_symmetry.space_group_name_H-M   'P 1'
#
loop_
_entity.id
_entity.type
_entity.pdbx_description
1 polymer ?
#
loop_
_entity_poly.entity_id
_entity_poly.type
_entity_poly.pdbx_seq_one_letter_code
_entity_poly.pdbx_strand_id
1 'polypeptide(L)'
;MTTRRLLALNVGSSTLKGASYLFNTEGHGAQSRLLERSRAEIPVGVDAQERLATLLEALSEPWPSPDVVVHRIVHGGDLHDARSLDETVLAKLDALVPFAPLHQPVALAFARAARMRWPHARQGVAFDTDFHASLAPLRRPKRLTTWTGRRCPAHRR
;
A
#
# COMPACT_ATOMS: atom_id res chain seq x y z
N MET A 1 -14.05 -27.10 -4.81
CA MET A 1 -14.23 -25.69 -4.43
C MET A 1 -13.13 -25.34 -3.45
N THR A 2 -12.29 -24.35 -3.77
CA THR A 2 -11.19 -23.95 -2.89
C THR A 2 -11.47 -22.55 -2.39
N THR A 3 -11.57 -22.38 -1.08
CA THR A 3 -11.68 -21.07 -0.46
C THR A 3 -10.32 -20.39 -0.43
N ARG A 4 -10.29 -19.07 -0.62
CA ARG A 4 -9.09 -18.26 -0.45
C ARG A 4 -9.39 -17.03 0.40
N ARG A 5 -8.51 -16.76 1.35
CA ARG A 5 -8.58 -15.62 2.25
C ARG A 5 -7.54 -14.57 1.87
N LEU A 6 -8.00 -13.34 1.69
CA LEU A 6 -7.16 -12.18 1.43
C LEU A 6 -7.31 -11.16 2.56
N LEU A 7 -6.19 -10.62 3.03
CA LEU A 7 -6.14 -9.47 3.91
C LEU A 7 -5.53 -8.28 3.16
N ALA A 8 -6.25 -7.18 3.09
CA ALA A 8 -5.73 -5.92 2.58
C ALA A 8 -5.44 -4.98 3.76
N LEU A 9 -4.24 -4.42 3.80
CA LEU A 9 -3.80 -3.45 4.79
C LEU A 9 -3.53 -2.11 4.12
N ASN A 10 -4.06 -1.04 4.71
CA ASN A 10 -3.80 0.34 4.34
C ASN A 10 -3.40 1.12 5.59
N VAL A 11 -2.18 1.65 5.57
CA VAL A 11 -1.60 2.41 6.67
C VAL A 11 -1.61 3.88 6.31
N GLY A 12 -2.46 4.67 6.98
CA GLY A 12 -2.48 6.12 6.91
C GLY A 12 -1.56 6.78 7.95
N SER A 13 -1.62 8.10 8.06
CA SER A 13 -0.89 8.86 9.10
C SER A 13 -1.37 8.59 10.51
N SER A 14 -2.68 8.35 10.68
CA SER A 14 -3.32 8.18 11.99
C SER A 14 -4.12 6.89 12.14
N THR A 15 -4.40 6.20 11.03
CA THR A 15 -5.29 5.03 11.03
C THR A 15 -4.67 3.85 10.26
N LEU A 16 -4.74 2.67 10.87
CA LEU A 16 -4.51 1.39 10.20
C LEU A 16 -5.87 0.82 9.82
N LYS A 17 -6.08 0.58 8.54
CA LYS A 17 -7.31 0.02 7.98
C LYS A 17 -7.04 -1.38 7.47
N GLY A 18 -7.88 -2.32 7.92
CA GLY A 18 -7.86 -3.71 7.48
C GLY A 18 -9.15 -4.05 6.75
N ALA A 19 -9.03 -4.88 5.72
CA ALA A 19 -10.18 -5.53 5.10
C ALA A 19 -9.86 -7.01 4.84
N SER A 20 -10.70 -7.90 5.35
CA SER A 20 -10.63 -9.33 5.05
C SER A 20 -11.65 -9.70 3.99
N TYR A 21 -11.27 -10.61 3.10
CA TYR A 21 -12.13 -11.14 2.05
C TYR A 21 -11.98 -12.66 2.01
N LEU A 22 -13.11 -13.35 1.91
CA LEU A 22 -13.15 -14.79 1.65
C LEU A 22 -13.75 -15.02 0.28
N PHE A 23 -13.03 -15.71 -0.59
CA PHE A 23 -13.47 -16.04 -1.94
C PHE A 23 -13.66 -17.54 -2.08
N ASN A 24 -14.67 -17.96 -2.84
CA ASN A 24 -14.70 -19.30 -3.42
C ASN A 24 -14.10 -19.25 -4.83
N THR A 25 -13.26 -20.23 -5.15
CA THR A 25 -12.73 -20.46 -6.50
C THR A 25 -13.13 -21.85 -6.98
N GLU A 26 -13.75 -21.92 -8.17
CA GLU A 26 -14.31 -23.15 -8.73
C GLU A 26 -13.54 -23.66 -9.95
N GLY A 27 -12.29 -24.11 -9.77
CA GLY A 27 -11.51 -24.70 -10.86
C GLY A 27 -10.68 -23.69 -11.65
N HIS A 28 -9.88 -24.20 -12.61
CA HIS A 28 -8.93 -23.39 -13.38
C HIS A 28 -9.68 -22.53 -14.40
N GLY A 29 -9.63 -21.20 -14.23
CA GLY A 29 -10.32 -20.22 -15.08
C GLY A 29 -11.68 -19.73 -14.53
N ALA A 30 -12.08 -20.16 -13.34
CA ALA A 30 -13.38 -19.85 -12.79
C ALA A 30 -13.48 -18.48 -12.12
N GLN A 31 -14.67 -17.90 -12.24
CA GLN A 31 -15.04 -16.67 -11.56
C GLN A 31 -14.91 -16.84 -10.04
N SER A 32 -14.16 -15.95 -9.40
CA SER A 32 -14.07 -15.88 -7.95
C SER A 32 -15.34 -15.24 -7.39
N ARG A 33 -16.05 -15.94 -6.50
CA ARG A 33 -17.20 -15.39 -5.79
C ARG A 33 -16.79 -14.92 -4.41
N LEU A 34 -17.06 -13.66 -4.08
CA LEU A 34 -16.91 -13.13 -2.73
C LEU A 34 -17.97 -13.77 -1.82
N LEU A 35 -17.54 -14.46 -0.77
CA LEU A 35 -18.40 -15.06 0.24
C LEU A 35 -18.61 -14.10 1.41
N GLU A 36 -17.51 -13.53 1.92
CA GLU A 36 -17.53 -12.69 3.12
C GLU A 36 -16.57 -11.52 2.97
N ARG A 37 -16.94 -10.40 3.60
CA ARG A 37 -16.07 -9.24 3.76
C ARG A 37 -16.21 -8.68 5.17
N SER A 38 -15.10 -8.37 5.81
CA SER A 38 -15.07 -7.59 7.04
C SER A 38 -14.08 -6.44 6.90
N ARG A 39 -14.36 -5.33 7.58
CA ARG A 39 -13.51 -4.14 7.60
C ARG A 39 -13.43 -3.61 9.01
N ALA A 40 -12.24 -3.21 9.40
CA ALA A 40 -11.99 -2.56 10.67
C ALA A 40 -10.95 -1.46 10.47
N GLU A 41 -11.00 -0.47 11.34
CA GLU A 41 -9.98 0.56 11.43
C GLU A 41 -9.65 0.84 12.89
N ILE A 42 -8.37 1.06 13.12
CA ILE A 42 -7.83 1.35 14.45
C ILE A 42 -6.81 2.48 14.33
N PRO A 43 -6.48 3.17 15.42
CA PRO A 43 -5.35 4.09 15.42
C PRO A 43 -4.04 3.39 15.03
N VAL A 44 -3.19 4.09 14.29
CA VAL A 44 -1.78 3.69 14.14
C VAL A 44 -1.08 3.86 15.48
N GLY A 45 -0.22 2.92 15.83
CA GLY A 45 0.58 2.92 17.04
C GLY A 45 2.06 2.68 16.72
N VAL A 46 2.89 2.72 17.76
CA VAL A 46 4.35 2.60 17.64
C VAL A 46 4.77 1.17 17.26
N ASP A 47 4.07 0.17 17.78
CA ASP A 47 4.36 -1.24 17.54
C ASP A 47 3.43 -1.82 16.45
N ALA A 48 4.00 -2.14 15.29
CA ALA A 48 3.24 -2.69 14.17
C ALA A 48 2.70 -4.10 14.44
N GLN A 49 3.37 -4.93 15.25
CA GLN A 49 2.90 -6.28 15.61
C GLN A 49 1.68 -6.20 16.53
N GLU A 50 1.79 -5.40 17.59
CA GLU A 50 0.70 -5.19 18.54
C GLU A 50 -0.53 -4.62 17.82
N ARG A 51 -0.34 -3.56 17.02
CA ARG A 51 -1.44 -2.95 16.29
C ARG A 51 -2.04 -3.88 15.24
N LEU A 52 -1.23 -4.71 14.58
CA LEU A 52 -1.76 -5.74 13.68
C LEU A 52 -2.65 -6.73 14.44
N ALA A 53 -2.26 -7.17 15.63
CA ALA A 53 -3.10 -8.05 16.46
C ALA A 53 -4.44 -7.39 16.82
N THR A 54 -4.42 -6.14 17.30
CA THR A 54 -5.66 -5.40 17.62
C THR A 54 -6.58 -5.24 16.41
N LEU A 55 -6.02 -5.03 15.21
CA LEU A 55 -6.82 -4.95 13.99
C LEU A 55 -7.50 -6.28 13.66
N LEU A 56 -6.82 -7.41 13.88
CA LEU A 56 -7.39 -8.73 13.63
C LEU A 56 -8.56 -9.04 14.56
N GLU A 57 -8.42 -8.71 15.85
CA GLU A 57 -9.50 -8.82 16.83
C GLU A 57 -10.73 -8.01 16.38
N ALA A 58 -10.51 -6.79 15.89
CA ALA A 58 -11.57 -5.93 15.37
C ALA A 58 -12.19 -6.44 14.06
N LEU A 59 -11.46 -7.25 13.27
CA LEU A 59 -11.97 -7.82 12.02
C LEU A 59 -12.90 -9.01 12.25
N SER A 60 -12.63 -9.86 13.24
CA SER A 60 -13.49 -10.94 13.80
C SER A 60 -12.63 -11.98 14.53
N GLU A 61 -13.09 -12.51 15.67
CA GLU A 61 -12.43 -13.60 16.41
C GLU A 61 -13.16 -14.96 16.24
N PRO A 62 -12.44 -16.07 15.99
CA PRO A 62 -11.01 -16.18 15.68
C PRO A 62 -10.69 -15.90 14.20
N TRP A 63 -9.63 -15.12 13.95
CA TRP A 63 -9.22 -14.79 12.59
C TRP A 63 -8.29 -15.85 11.98
N PRO A 64 -8.68 -16.57 10.90
CA PRO A 64 -7.83 -17.59 10.28
C PRO A 64 -6.67 -16.98 9.51
N SER A 65 -5.55 -17.71 9.38
CA SER A 65 -4.40 -17.29 8.57
C SER A 65 -4.82 -16.96 7.11
N PRO A 66 -4.29 -15.88 6.51
CA PRO A 66 -4.61 -15.52 5.14
C PRO A 66 -3.73 -16.27 4.15
N ASP A 67 -4.26 -16.55 2.96
CA ASP A 67 -3.45 -17.06 1.84
C ASP A 67 -2.63 -15.93 1.19
N VAL A 68 -3.21 -14.72 1.20
CA VAL A 68 -2.62 -13.52 0.59
C VAL A 68 -2.78 -12.32 1.51
N VAL A 69 -1.70 -11.54 1.67
CA VAL A 69 -1.73 -10.22 2.28
C VAL A 69 -1.30 -9.18 1.25
N VAL A 70 -2.08 -8.11 1.10
CA VAL A 70 -1.79 -7.01 0.19
C VAL A 70 -1.61 -5.72 0.99
N HIS A 71 -0.48 -5.06 0.77
CA HIS A 71 -0.14 -3.79 1.42
C HIS A 71 -0.30 -2.65 0.43
N ARG A 72 -1.05 -1.62 0.82
CA ARG A 72 -1.13 -0.37 0.06
C ARG A 72 0.05 0.52 0.42
N ILE A 73 0.88 0.85 -0.55
CA ILE A 73 2.10 1.67 -0.37
C ILE A 73 1.95 2.97 -1.15
N VAL A 74 2.30 4.10 -0.53
CA VAL A 74 2.10 5.42 -1.14
C VAL A 74 2.99 5.62 -2.36
N HIS A 75 4.29 5.33 -2.25
CA HIS A 75 5.24 5.61 -3.32
C HIS A 75 6.06 4.37 -3.70
N GLY A 76 5.84 3.86 -4.92
CA GLY A 76 6.58 2.73 -5.49
C GLY A 76 7.86 3.12 -6.25
N GLY A 77 8.11 4.41 -6.48
CA GLY A 77 9.18 4.87 -7.37
C GLY A 77 8.94 4.37 -8.79
N ASP A 78 9.90 3.61 -9.33
CA ASP A 78 9.78 2.94 -10.63
C ASP A 78 9.14 1.54 -10.54
N LEU A 79 8.72 1.12 -9.34
CA LEU A 79 7.90 -0.07 -9.18
C LEU A 79 6.46 0.26 -9.57
N HIS A 80 5.94 -0.56 -10.48
CA HIS A 80 4.60 -0.44 -11.03
C HIS A 80 3.87 -1.78 -10.99
N ASP A 81 2.55 -1.69 -11.04
CA ASP A 81 1.61 -2.78 -10.90
C ASP A 81 1.69 -3.45 -9.53
N ALA A 82 0.73 -4.33 -9.25
CA ALA A 82 0.83 -5.17 -8.07
C ALA A 82 2.08 -6.07 -8.17
N ARG A 83 2.94 -6.04 -7.15
CA ARG A 83 4.17 -6.85 -7.08
C ARG A 83 4.13 -7.78 -5.89
N SER A 84 4.79 -8.94 -6.02
CA SER A 84 5.11 -9.75 -4.85
C SER A 84 6.11 -8.99 -3.97
N LEU A 85 5.87 -9.01 -2.66
CA LEU A 85 6.72 -8.36 -1.68
C LEU A 85 7.77 -9.34 -1.15
N ASP A 86 8.98 -9.23 -1.67
CA ASP A 86 10.18 -9.91 -1.18
C ASP A 86 11.17 -8.92 -0.55
N GLU A 87 12.33 -9.40 -0.09
CA GLU A 87 13.36 -8.52 0.50
C GLU A 87 13.93 -7.51 -0.51
N THR A 88 13.99 -7.87 -1.80
CA THR A 88 14.48 -6.96 -2.84
C THR A 88 13.53 -5.79 -3.02
N VAL A 89 12.22 -6.06 -3.05
CA VAL A 89 11.18 -5.04 -3.12
C VAL A 89 11.17 -4.20 -1.84
N LEU A 90 11.30 -4.81 -0.66
CA LEU A 90 11.38 -4.06 0.59
C LEU A 90 12.56 -3.09 0.61
N ALA A 91 13.76 -3.54 0.23
CA ALA A 91 14.95 -2.68 0.18
C ALA A 91 14.76 -1.49 -0.79
N LYS A 92 14.13 -1.73 -1.95
CA LYS A 92 13.77 -0.66 -2.89
C LYS A 92 12.78 0.33 -2.27
N LEU A 93 11.76 -0.16 -1.56
CA LEU A 93 10.77 0.71 -0.91
C LEU A 93 11.36 1.49 0.26
N ASP A 94 12.30 0.93 1.02
CA ASP A 94 13.04 1.62 2.08
C ASP A 94 13.88 2.77 1.51
N ALA A 95 14.52 2.57 0.35
CA ALA A 95 15.27 3.63 -0.33
C ALA A 95 14.38 4.81 -0.77
N LEU A 96 13.06 4.63 -0.83
CA LEU A 96 12.09 5.67 -1.18
C LEU A 96 11.51 6.42 0.03
N VAL A 97 11.91 6.08 1.26
CA VAL A 97 11.50 6.79 2.48
C VAL A 97 11.65 8.32 2.37
N PRO A 98 12.73 8.88 1.79
CA PRO A 98 12.86 10.33 1.64
C PRO A 98 11.72 11.01 0.86
N PHE A 99 11.01 10.28 -0.01
CA PHE A 99 9.89 10.83 -0.79
C PHE A 99 8.55 10.81 -0.03
N ALA A 100 8.43 10.02 1.04
CA ALA A 100 7.24 9.93 1.87
C ALA A 100 7.59 9.64 3.34
N PRO A 101 8.34 10.54 4.02
CA PRO A 101 9.00 10.25 5.30
C PRO A 101 8.02 9.95 6.44
N LEU A 102 6.80 10.50 6.38
CA LEU A 102 5.78 10.30 7.41
C LEU A 102 4.91 9.05 7.18
N HIS A 103 4.93 8.46 5.99
CA HIS A 103 4.00 7.40 5.60
C HIS A 103 4.73 6.10 5.27
N GLN A 104 5.81 6.18 4.48
CA GLN A 104 6.54 5.01 3.99
C GLN A 104 7.09 4.15 5.14
N PRO A 105 7.78 4.69 6.17
CA PRO A 105 8.35 3.86 7.23
C PRO A 105 7.29 3.07 7.99
N VAL A 106 6.15 3.72 8.29
CA VAL A 106 5.04 3.09 9.01
C VAL A 106 4.43 1.97 8.17
N ALA A 107 4.17 2.22 6.88
CA ALA A 107 3.64 1.21 5.97
C ALA A 107 4.57 -0.01 5.86
N LEU A 108 5.89 0.22 5.76
CA LEU A 108 6.87 -0.86 5.69
C LEU A 108 7.02 -1.62 7.02
N ALA A 109 6.84 -0.96 8.16
CA ALA A 109 6.79 -1.64 9.46
C ALA A 109 5.64 -2.64 9.54
N PHE A 110 4.44 -2.27 9.08
CA PHE A 110 3.30 -3.21 9.00
C PHE A 110 3.51 -4.32 7.97
N ALA A 111 4.16 -4.01 6.84
CA ALA A 111 4.49 -5.01 5.84
C ALA A 111 5.46 -6.07 6.39
N ARG A 112 6.51 -5.63 7.10
CA ARG A 112 7.42 -6.52 7.83
C ARG A 112 6.69 -7.30 8.92
N ALA A 113 5.77 -6.65 9.64
CA ALA A 113 5.03 -7.30 10.70
C ALA A 113 4.15 -8.44 10.20
N ALA A 114 3.41 -8.21 9.11
CA ALA A 114 2.60 -9.24 8.47
C ALA A 114 3.44 -10.39 7.90
N ARG A 115 4.63 -10.11 7.35
CA ARG A 115 5.57 -11.15 6.87
C ARG A 115 6.07 -12.04 8.00
N MET A 116 6.38 -11.46 9.16
CA MET A 116 6.79 -12.23 10.34
C MET A 116 5.64 -13.07 10.89
N ARG A 117 4.41 -12.52 10.92
CA ARG A 117 3.23 -13.23 11.44
C ARG A 117 2.74 -14.35 10.51
N TRP A 118 2.83 -14.16 9.18
CA TRP A 118 2.39 -15.15 8.19
C TRP A 118 3.48 -15.41 7.13
N PRO A 119 4.52 -16.18 7.48
CA PRO A 119 5.65 -16.46 6.58
C PRO A 119 5.27 -17.31 5.36
N HIS A 120 4.16 -18.05 5.44
CA HIS A 120 3.65 -18.88 4.33
C HIS A 120 2.62 -18.17 3.45
N ALA A 121 2.11 -17.01 3.87
CA ALA A 121 1.18 -16.24 3.08
C ALA A 121 1.92 -15.54 1.94
N ARG A 122 1.29 -15.44 0.77
CA ARG A 122 1.82 -14.61 -0.32
C ARG A 122 1.64 -13.15 0.05
N GLN A 123 2.70 -12.37 -0.05
CA GLN A 123 2.69 -10.97 0.32
C GLN A 123 2.82 -10.16 -0.96
N GLY A 124 1.95 -9.17 -1.13
CA GLY A 124 1.91 -8.30 -2.28
C GLY A 124 1.84 -6.83 -1.88
N VAL A 125 2.29 -5.97 -2.79
CA VAL A 125 2.19 -4.51 -2.66
C VAL A 125 1.44 -3.94 -3.84
N ALA A 126 0.63 -2.93 -3.59
CA ALA A 126 -0.03 -2.11 -4.60
C ALA A 126 0.28 -0.64 -4.32
N PHE A 127 0.60 0.13 -5.36
CA PHE A 127 1.13 1.48 -5.23
C PHE A 127 0.10 2.54 -5.60
N ASP A 128 -0.02 3.60 -4.80
CA ASP A 128 -0.88 4.74 -5.13
C ASP A 128 -0.38 5.55 -6.35
N THR A 129 0.91 5.44 -6.65
CA THR A 129 1.50 6.03 -7.86
C THR A 129 0.99 5.41 -9.15
N ASP A 130 0.54 4.15 -9.11
CA ASP A 130 0.03 3.47 -10.31
C ASP A 130 -1.32 4.05 -10.75
N PHE A 131 -2.14 4.51 -9.80
CA PHE A 131 -3.39 5.22 -10.10
C PHE A 131 -3.15 6.54 -10.86
N HIS A 132 -1.99 7.17 -10.66
CA HIS A 132 -1.63 8.43 -11.30
C HIS A 132 -0.74 8.25 -12.54
N ALA A 133 -0.26 7.03 -12.82
CA ALA A 133 0.68 6.76 -13.90
C ALA A 133 0.11 7.05 -15.30
N SER A 134 -1.22 7.05 -15.45
CA SER A 134 -1.93 7.39 -16.68
C SER A 134 -2.30 8.88 -16.81
N LEU A 135 -2.05 9.71 -15.80
CA LEU A 135 -2.24 11.16 -15.91
C LEU A 135 -1.20 11.71 -16.89
N ALA A 136 -1.67 12.24 -18.02
CA ALA A 136 -0.86 12.71 -19.14
C ALA A 136 0.32 13.61 -18.69
N PRO A 137 1.43 13.67 -19.48
CA PRO A 137 2.73 14.24 -19.05
C PRO A 137 2.76 15.73 -18.71
N LEU A 138 1.62 16.42 -18.68
CA LEU A 138 1.49 17.86 -18.46
C LEU A 138 1.98 18.34 -17.07
N ARG A 139 2.33 17.44 -16.15
CA ARG A 139 2.79 17.75 -14.78
C ARG A 139 4.23 17.34 -14.45
N ARG A 140 5.09 17.12 -15.44
CA ARG A 140 6.55 17.16 -15.23
C ARG A 140 7.06 18.50 -15.73
N PRO A 141 7.29 19.53 -14.89
CA PRO A 141 7.96 20.73 -15.37
C PRO A 141 9.34 20.29 -15.87
N LYS A 142 9.51 20.26 -17.19
CA LYS A 142 10.83 20.22 -17.80
C LYS A 142 11.59 21.39 -17.16
N ARG A 143 12.74 21.07 -16.59
CA ARG A 143 13.73 22.03 -16.07
C ARG A 143 13.69 23.30 -16.91
N LEU A 144 13.19 24.41 -16.35
CA LEU A 144 13.28 25.72 -16.99
C LEU A 144 14.76 26.05 -17.10
N THR A 145 15.35 25.72 -18.23
CA THR A 145 16.71 26.11 -18.57
C THR A 145 16.61 27.51 -19.13
N THR A 146 17.25 28.45 -18.42
CA THR A 146 17.42 29.87 -18.72
C THR A 146 16.19 30.78 -18.53
N TRP A 147 16.12 31.41 -17.36
CA TRP A 147 15.44 32.69 -17.17
C TRP A 147 16.34 33.79 -17.77
N THR A 148 16.16 34.13 -19.05
CA THR A 148 16.78 35.35 -19.60
C THR A 148 15.90 36.52 -19.19
N GLY A 149 16.30 37.21 -18.13
CA GLY A 149 15.58 38.34 -17.57
C GLY A 149 15.21 39.39 -18.63
N ARG A 150 13.90 39.61 -18.79
CA ARG A 150 13.37 40.90 -19.24
C ARG A 150 12.63 41.53 -18.08
N ARG A 151 13.13 42.69 -17.64
CA ARG A 151 12.56 43.50 -16.57
C ARG A 151 11.14 43.95 -16.95
N CYS A 152 10.20 43.88 -16.01
CA CYS A 152 8.92 44.58 -16.11
C CYS A 152 9.16 46.09 -16.20
N PRO A 153 8.51 46.82 -17.12
CA PRO A 153 8.55 48.28 -17.12
C PRO A 153 7.65 48.83 -16.01
N ALA A 154 8.22 49.74 -15.24
CA ALA A 154 7.62 50.45 -14.13
C ALA A 154 6.36 51.23 -14.54
N HIS A 155 5.41 51.30 -13.60
CA HIS A 155 4.25 52.17 -13.62
C HIS A 155 4.65 53.64 -13.92
N ARG A 156 4.08 54.20 -14.99
CA ARG A 156 3.82 55.63 -15.11
C ARG A 156 2.32 55.85 -14.90
N ARG A 157 1.96 56.43 -13.77
CA ARG A 157 1.20 57.67 -13.61
C ARG A 157 1.00 57.95 -12.14
#